data_AF-A0A353HAM5-F1
#
_entry.id   AF-A0A353HAM5-F1
#
_cell.length_a   1.000
_cell.length_b   1.000
_cell.length_c   1.000
_cell.angle_alpha   90.00
_cell.angle_beta   90.00
_cell.angle_gamma   90.00
#
_symmetry.space_group_name_H-M   'P 1'
#
loop_
_entity.id
_entity.type
_entity.pdbx_description
1 polymer ?
#
loop_
_entity_poly.entity_id
_entity_poly.type
_entity_poly.pdbx_seq_one_letter_code
_entity_poly.pdbx_strand_id
1 'polypeptide(L)'
;DEDELKKQRSIIEENKNAVNATFTVKDLVKPYREQKGKNNPFSSVFDKPEPKRQETQEQLDVFAQNKLYIEKLEKAKAEQLKIEIEDPLIFIGQAFNTFLIYQKKDNLYIVDQHAAHERLLYDKMLNFSNANIISQPLLVPFTIKPNPLEEQTLFKIMPYVKNLGIVMEKSYNDTYVVTMVPVELMDMDFKKFVDDLTQENLEKCDTPTMILEKLMQKACKHAIKAGYKLSKTEIDVLTKKLNDNLGLKCPHGRPVAVKITKTEIYKWFKRIV
;
A
#
# COMPACT_ATOMS: atom_id res chain seq x y z
N ASP A 1 20.36 51.81 -26.88
CA ASP A 1 19.32 51.94 -27.91
C ASP A 1 17.95 51.87 -27.25
N GLU A 2 17.15 52.93 -27.35
CA GLU A 2 15.87 53.06 -26.64
C GLU A 2 14.80 52.07 -27.16
N ASP A 3 14.94 51.66 -28.43
CA ASP A 3 14.07 50.69 -29.09
C ASP A 3 14.31 49.25 -28.61
N GLU A 4 15.52 48.91 -28.18
CA GLU A 4 15.85 47.57 -27.70
C GLU A 4 15.24 47.31 -26.31
N LEU A 5 15.21 48.34 -25.46
CA LEU A 5 14.55 48.31 -24.15
C LEU A 5 13.02 48.22 -24.24
N LYS A 6 12.41 48.87 -25.24
CA LYS A 6 10.96 48.73 -25.52
C LYS A 6 10.62 47.31 -25.98
N LYS A 7 11.47 46.72 -26.82
CA LYS A 7 11.28 45.34 -27.32
C LYS A 7 11.39 44.31 -26.18
N GLN A 8 12.35 44.48 -25.27
CA GLN A 8 12.49 43.59 -24.12
C GLN A 8 11.32 43.72 -23.13
N ARG A 9 10.79 44.93 -22.90
CA ARG A 9 9.61 45.13 -22.03
C ARG A 9 8.33 44.50 -22.60
N SER A 10 8.13 44.61 -23.92
CA SER A 10 7.01 43.97 -24.63
C SER A 10 7.05 42.44 -24.49
N ILE A 11 8.22 41.82 -24.62
CA ILE A 11 8.38 40.36 -24.48
C ILE A 11 8.11 39.90 -23.03
N ILE A 12 8.47 40.71 -22.04
CA ILE A 12 8.22 40.41 -20.62
C ILE A 12 6.73 40.51 -20.27
N GLU A 13 5.99 41.45 -20.87
CA GLU A 13 4.54 41.55 -20.69
C GLU A 13 3.78 40.41 -21.39
N GLU A 14 4.18 40.02 -22.60
CA GLU A 14 3.59 38.85 -23.28
C GLU A 14 3.79 37.56 -22.49
N ASN A 15 4.98 37.37 -21.91
CA ASN A 15 5.27 36.18 -21.11
C ASN A 15 4.53 36.18 -19.76
N LYS A 16 4.31 37.34 -19.13
CA LYS A 16 3.47 37.44 -17.91
C LYS A 16 2.01 37.07 -18.18
N ASN A 17 1.49 37.42 -19.36
CA ASN A 17 0.13 37.06 -19.76
C ASN A 17 -0.01 35.56 -20.09
N ALA A 18 1.04 34.93 -20.61
CA ALA A 18 1.05 33.48 -20.88
C ALA A 18 1.08 32.62 -19.59
N VAL A 19 1.72 33.10 -18.51
CA VAL A 19 1.87 32.36 -17.25
C VAL A 19 0.61 32.43 -16.36
N ASN A 20 -0.24 33.45 -16.55
CA ASN A 20 -1.50 33.61 -15.79
C ASN A 20 -2.73 32.98 -16.45
N ALA A 21 -2.57 32.31 -17.60
CA ALA A 21 -3.66 31.58 -18.23
C ALA A 21 -3.90 30.25 -17.50
N THR A 22 -4.92 30.19 -16.64
CA THR A 22 -5.45 28.93 -16.09
C THR A 22 -5.98 28.06 -17.23
N PHE A 23 -5.20 27.06 -17.64
CA PHE A 23 -5.64 26.02 -18.56
C PHE A 23 -6.58 25.06 -17.83
N THR A 24 -7.83 24.95 -18.29
CA THR A 24 -8.72 23.89 -17.86
C THR A 24 -8.66 22.72 -18.84
N VAL A 25 -8.85 21.49 -18.35
CA VAL A 25 -8.81 20.26 -19.17
C VAL A 25 -9.81 20.29 -20.34
N LYS A 26 -10.84 21.15 -20.29
CA LYS A 26 -11.78 21.37 -21.40
C LYS A 26 -11.16 22.07 -22.61
N ASP A 27 -10.08 22.83 -22.44
CA ASP A 27 -9.46 23.60 -23.52
C ASP A 27 -8.54 22.74 -24.41
N LEU A 28 -8.15 21.55 -23.94
CA LEU A 28 -7.34 20.57 -24.68
C LEU A 28 -8.17 19.58 -25.52
N VAL A 29 -9.49 19.65 -25.46
CA VAL A 29 -10.38 18.78 -26.25
C VAL A 29 -11.26 19.65 -27.15
N LYS A 30 -10.68 20.21 -28.20
CA LYS A 30 -11.49 20.56 -29.38
C LYS A 30 -11.78 19.26 -30.13
N PRO A 31 -13.06 18.88 -30.35
CA PRO A 31 -13.38 17.69 -31.12
C PRO A 31 -12.78 17.86 -32.53
N TYR A 32 -12.01 16.86 -32.94
CA TYR A 32 -11.39 16.74 -34.26
C TYR A 32 -12.48 16.52 -35.33
N ARG A 33 -13.38 17.49 -35.54
CA ARG A 33 -14.52 17.33 -36.45
C ARG A 33 -14.83 18.53 -37.34
N GLU A 34 -14.14 19.67 -37.19
CA GLU A 34 -14.50 20.89 -37.92
C GLU A 34 -13.38 21.51 -38.77
N GLN A 35 -12.43 20.72 -39.26
CA GLN A 35 -11.56 21.16 -40.36
C GLN A 35 -11.62 20.19 -41.53
N LYS A 36 -12.77 20.16 -42.23
CA LYS A 36 -12.81 19.71 -43.63
C LYS A 36 -12.13 20.76 -44.51
N GLY A 37 -10.80 20.74 -44.53
CA GLY A 37 -10.02 21.44 -45.53
C GLY A 37 -10.20 20.78 -46.90
N LYS A 38 -10.57 21.58 -47.92
CA LYS A 38 -10.83 21.14 -49.31
C LYS A 38 -9.61 20.51 -50.03
N ASN A 39 -8.46 20.34 -49.39
CA ASN A 39 -7.23 19.80 -49.99
C ASN A 39 -6.55 18.76 -49.07
N ASN A 40 -7.28 17.76 -48.57
CA ASN A 40 -6.64 16.59 -47.95
C ASN A 40 -6.40 15.52 -49.03
N PRO A 41 -5.14 15.25 -49.43
CA PRO A 41 -4.81 14.26 -50.46
C PRO A 41 -5.14 12.81 -50.07
N PHE A 42 -5.62 12.57 -48.85
CA PHE A 42 -6.06 11.27 -48.35
C PHE A 42 -7.59 11.11 -48.23
N SER A 43 -8.41 12.07 -48.69
CA SER A 43 -9.88 11.97 -48.57
C SER A 43 -10.47 10.73 -49.25
N SER A 44 -9.89 10.30 -50.38
CA SER A 44 -10.36 9.15 -51.15
C SER A 44 -10.09 7.78 -50.49
N VAL A 45 -9.23 7.72 -49.47
CA VAL A 45 -8.95 6.47 -48.73
C VAL A 45 -9.99 6.22 -47.64
N PHE A 46 -10.66 7.27 -47.15
CA PHE A 46 -11.62 7.20 -46.06
C PHE A 46 -13.10 7.18 -46.50
N ASP A 47 -13.37 7.27 -47.81
CA ASP A 47 -14.71 7.17 -48.40
C ASP A 47 -15.11 5.73 -48.80
N LYS A 48 -14.44 4.70 -48.26
CA LYS A 48 -14.97 3.34 -48.35
C LYS A 48 -16.14 3.24 -47.37
N PRO A 49 -17.34 2.82 -47.81
CA PRO A 49 -18.44 2.56 -46.89
C PRO A 49 -17.93 1.56 -45.85
N GLU A 50 -18.07 1.93 -44.57
CA GLU A 50 -17.77 1.01 -43.48
C GLU A 50 -18.47 -0.31 -43.76
N PRO A 51 -17.76 -1.46 -43.71
CA PRO A 51 -18.41 -2.75 -43.89
C PRO A 51 -19.53 -2.83 -42.87
N LYS A 52 -20.79 -2.94 -43.33
CA LYS A 52 -21.95 -3.09 -42.45
C LYS A 52 -21.67 -4.28 -41.54
N ARG A 53 -21.43 -3.98 -40.26
CA ARG A 53 -21.29 -4.99 -39.23
C ARG A 53 -22.61 -5.76 -39.22
N GLN A 54 -22.60 -6.98 -39.74
CA GLN A 54 -23.74 -7.87 -39.56
C GLN A 54 -23.85 -8.10 -38.06
N GLU A 55 -24.90 -7.55 -37.44
CA GLU A 55 -25.24 -7.79 -36.05
C GLU A 55 -25.70 -9.24 -35.92
N THR A 56 -24.75 -10.15 -35.82
CA THR A 56 -25.03 -11.50 -35.34
C THR A 56 -25.34 -11.37 -33.86
N GLN A 57 -26.55 -11.77 -33.47
CA GLN A 57 -27.18 -11.61 -32.15
C GLN A 57 -26.50 -12.35 -30.97
N GLU A 58 -25.20 -12.60 -31.01
CA GLU A 58 -24.47 -13.23 -29.89
C GLU A 58 -23.17 -12.48 -29.57
N GLN A 59 -23.26 -11.16 -29.38
CA GLN A 59 -22.29 -10.48 -28.52
C GLN A 59 -22.79 -10.62 -27.09
N LEU A 60 -22.44 -11.75 -26.45
CA LEU A 60 -22.47 -11.87 -24.99
C LEU A 60 -21.84 -10.59 -24.44
N ASP A 61 -22.63 -9.81 -23.71
CA ASP A 61 -22.20 -8.53 -23.16
C ASP A 61 -21.06 -8.78 -22.16
N VAL A 62 -19.83 -8.73 -22.68
CA VAL A 62 -18.59 -8.99 -21.96
C VAL A 62 -18.47 -8.03 -20.77
N PHE A 63 -19.04 -6.82 -20.87
CA PHE A 63 -19.04 -5.85 -19.79
C PHE A 63 -20.01 -6.23 -18.67
N ALA A 64 -21.22 -6.71 -19.02
CA ALA A 64 -22.14 -7.28 -18.03
C ALA A 64 -21.56 -8.52 -17.34
N GLN A 65 -20.89 -9.40 -18.09
CA GLN A 65 -20.23 -10.57 -17.52
C GLN A 65 -19.07 -10.20 -16.58
N ASN A 66 -18.24 -9.24 -16.97
CA ASN A 66 -17.14 -8.75 -16.13
C ASN A 66 -17.66 -8.08 -14.86
N LYS A 67 -18.76 -7.32 -14.94
CA LYS A 67 -19.40 -6.71 -13.78
C LYS A 67 -19.93 -7.78 -12.80
N LEU A 68 -20.63 -8.78 -13.30
CA LEU A 68 -21.11 -9.94 -12.53
C LEU A 68 -19.95 -10.73 -11.89
N TYR A 69 -18.84 -10.86 -12.59
CA TYR A 69 -17.64 -11.51 -12.06
C TYR A 69 -17.00 -10.71 -10.92
N ILE A 70 -16.88 -9.39 -11.07
CA ILE A 70 -16.37 -8.50 -10.02
C ILE A 70 -17.29 -8.54 -8.80
N GLU A 71 -18.62 -8.42 -8.98
CA GLU A 71 -19.59 -8.51 -7.89
C GLU A 71 -19.53 -9.87 -7.16
N LYS A 72 -19.32 -10.98 -7.89
CA LYS A 72 -19.07 -12.30 -7.29
C LYS A 72 -17.80 -12.33 -6.46
N LEU A 73 -16.69 -11.75 -6.96
CA LEU A 73 -15.44 -11.68 -6.22
C LEU A 73 -15.57 -10.82 -4.97
N GLU A 74 -16.26 -9.68 -5.05
CA GLU A 74 -16.53 -8.81 -3.91
C GLU A 74 -17.43 -9.48 -2.87
N LYS A 75 -18.45 -10.20 -3.32
CA LYS A 75 -19.34 -10.96 -2.44
C LYS A 75 -18.61 -12.12 -1.76
N ALA A 76 -17.80 -12.89 -2.48
CA ALA A 76 -16.95 -13.95 -1.90
C ALA A 76 -15.97 -13.38 -0.86
N LYS A 77 -15.40 -12.21 -1.15
CA LYS A 77 -14.52 -11.46 -0.23
C LYS A 77 -15.27 -10.98 1.03
N ALA A 78 -16.54 -10.56 0.88
CA ALA A 78 -17.41 -10.18 1.99
C ALA A 78 -17.91 -11.37 2.84
N GLU A 79 -18.17 -12.52 2.23
CA GLU A 79 -18.54 -13.74 2.93
C GLU A 79 -17.37 -14.33 3.73
N GLN A 80 -16.14 -14.13 3.27
CA GLN A 80 -14.94 -14.47 4.03
C GLN A 80 -14.80 -13.63 5.34
N LEU A 81 -15.46 -12.48 5.43
CA LEU A 81 -15.35 -11.50 6.53
C LEU A 81 -16.31 -11.75 7.72
N LYS A 82 -17.33 -12.62 7.60
CA LYS A 82 -18.31 -12.87 8.69
C LYS A 82 -18.42 -14.35 9.03
N ILE A 83 -17.88 -14.76 10.18
CA ILE A 83 -18.09 -16.11 10.73
C ILE A 83 -18.24 -16.04 12.26
N GLU A 84 -19.28 -16.68 12.79
CA GLU A 84 -19.51 -16.88 14.24
C GLU A 84 -18.80 -18.14 14.78
N ILE A 85 -18.40 -18.11 16.05
CA ILE A 85 -17.43 -19.03 16.66
C ILE A 85 -18.06 -19.89 17.76
N GLU A 86 -17.79 -21.21 17.72
CA GLU A 86 -17.82 -22.09 18.92
C GLU A 86 -16.59 -23.02 19.02
N ASP A 87 -15.98 -23.46 17.91
CA ASP A 87 -14.86 -24.45 17.95
C ASP A 87 -13.46 -23.87 17.64
N PRO A 88 -12.36 -24.44 18.18
CA PRO A 88 -10.98 -24.01 17.90
C PRO A 88 -10.48 -24.44 16.50
N LEU A 89 -9.50 -23.71 15.95
CA LEU A 89 -8.75 -24.06 14.74
C LEU A 89 -7.78 -25.21 15.03
N ILE A 90 -7.79 -26.25 14.20
CA ILE A 90 -6.88 -27.40 14.31
C ILE A 90 -5.67 -27.17 13.41
N PHE A 91 -4.45 -27.19 13.96
CA PHE A 91 -3.23 -27.09 13.15
C PHE A 91 -2.95 -28.40 12.40
N ILE A 92 -2.78 -28.33 11.08
CA ILE A 92 -2.46 -29.50 10.24
C ILE A 92 -0.96 -29.57 9.98
N GLY A 93 -0.32 -28.44 9.67
CA GLY A 93 1.08 -28.41 9.31
C GLY A 93 1.53 -27.11 8.66
N GLN A 94 2.74 -27.12 8.11
CA GLN A 94 3.38 -25.98 7.46
C GLN A 94 3.83 -26.35 6.04
N ALA A 95 3.64 -25.45 5.08
CA ALA A 95 4.11 -25.59 3.71
C ALA A 95 5.15 -24.53 3.36
N PHE A 96 6.20 -24.96 2.64
CA PHE A 96 7.29 -24.10 2.12
C PHE A 96 8.02 -23.25 3.18
N ASN A 97 7.90 -23.60 4.47
CA ASN A 97 8.30 -22.76 5.60
C ASN A 97 7.65 -21.36 5.63
N THR A 98 6.59 -21.14 4.85
CA THR A 98 5.96 -19.81 4.65
C THR A 98 4.49 -19.83 5.04
N PHE A 99 3.78 -20.92 4.81
CA PHE A 99 2.34 -21.00 5.05
C PHE A 99 2.01 -21.96 6.20
N LEU A 100 1.17 -21.52 7.14
CA LEU A 100 0.59 -22.38 8.16
C LEU A 100 -0.79 -22.84 7.70
N ILE A 101 -1.09 -24.12 7.88
CA ILE A 101 -2.33 -24.75 7.43
C ILE A 101 -3.14 -25.17 8.65
N TYR A 102 -4.39 -24.71 8.70
CA TYR A 102 -5.35 -25.05 9.74
C TYR A 102 -6.64 -25.62 9.14
N GLN A 103 -7.34 -26.44 9.89
CA GLN A 103 -8.67 -26.93 9.56
C GLN A 103 -9.66 -26.56 10.66
N LYS A 104 -10.88 -26.22 10.25
CA LYS A 104 -12.03 -26.06 11.13
C LYS A 104 -13.29 -26.50 10.40
N LYS A 105 -13.98 -27.50 10.94
CA LYS A 105 -15.16 -28.13 10.31
C LYS A 105 -14.83 -28.51 8.85
N ASP A 106 -15.65 -28.08 7.89
CA ASP A 106 -15.46 -28.32 6.45
C ASP A 106 -14.63 -27.21 5.76
N ASN A 107 -13.77 -26.49 6.49
CA ASN A 107 -12.94 -25.42 5.93
C ASN A 107 -11.46 -25.64 6.24
N LEU A 108 -10.63 -25.37 5.25
CA LEU A 108 -9.18 -25.26 5.32
C LEU A 108 -8.79 -23.78 5.32
N TYR A 109 -7.83 -23.42 6.16
CA TYR A 109 -7.28 -22.07 6.25
C TYR A 109 -5.79 -22.12 5.96
N ILE A 110 -5.34 -21.28 5.04
CA ILE A 110 -3.92 -21.13 4.72
C ILE A 110 -3.51 -19.72 5.15
N VAL A 111 -2.54 -19.64 6.04
CA VAL A 111 -2.08 -18.40 6.67
C VAL A 111 -0.69 -18.08 6.17
N ASP A 112 -0.50 -16.90 5.59
CA ASP A 112 0.82 -16.40 5.21
C ASP A 112 1.53 -15.86 6.45
N GLN A 113 2.62 -16.52 6.87
CA GLN A 113 3.38 -16.12 8.05
C GLN A 113 3.98 -14.73 7.93
N HIS A 114 4.41 -14.32 6.73
CA HIS A 114 4.98 -13.00 6.55
C HIS A 114 3.90 -11.94 6.75
N ALA A 115 2.76 -12.07 6.06
CA ALA A 115 1.63 -11.16 6.21
C ALA A 115 1.09 -11.14 7.66
N ALA A 116 1.05 -12.30 8.30
CA ALA A 116 0.68 -12.43 9.71
C ALA A 116 1.67 -11.71 10.62
N HIS A 117 2.97 -11.88 10.40
CA HIS A 117 4.01 -11.21 11.18
C HIS A 117 3.90 -9.69 11.03
N GLU A 118 3.73 -9.17 9.81
CA GLU A 118 3.53 -7.72 9.63
C GLU A 118 2.29 -7.23 10.39
N ARG A 119 1.19 -8.01 10.37
CA ARG A 119 -0.04 -7.63 11.06
C ARG A 119 0.12 -7.62 12.57
N LEU A 120 0.72 -8.66 13.14
CA LEU A 120 0.97 -8.75 14.57
C LEU A 120 1.88 -7.62 15.06
N LEU A 121 2.94 -7.34 14.30
CA LEU A 121 3.87 -6.26 14.60
C LEU A 121 3.19 -4.89 14.54
N TYR A 122 2.41 -4.62 13.50
CA TYR A 122 1.65 -3.39 13.37
C TYR A 122 0.63 -3.20 14.50
N ASP A 123 -0.09 -4.26 14.88
CA ASP A 123 -1.04 -4.22 15.99
C ASP A 123 -0.36 -3.89 17.32
N LYS A 124 0.83 -4.45 17.56
CA LYS A 124 1.64 -4.10 18.74
C LYS A 124 2.05 -2.64 18.71
N MET A 125 2.54 -2.15 17.57
CA MET A 125 2.92 -0.74 17.42
C MET A 125 1.73 0.22 17.61
N LEU A 126 0.53 -0.16 17.18
CA LEU A 126 -0.69 0.63 17.38
C LEU A 126 -1.07 0.69 18.87
N ASN A 127 -0.86 -0.40 19.60
CA ASN A 127 -1.07 -0.40 21.04
C ASN A 127 -0.02 0.48 21.75
N PHE A 128 1.23 0.48 21.28
CA PHE A 128 2.30 1.33 21.81
C PHE A 128 2.00 2.82 21.63
N SER A 129 1.52 3.25 20.47
CA SER A 129 1.17 4.66 20.25
C SER A 129 0.08 5.17 21.20
N ASN A 130 -0.71 4.26 21.79
CA ASN A 130 -1.83 4.58 22.68
C ASN A 130 -1.51 4.37 24.17
N ALA A 131 -0.30 3.91 24.53
CA ALA A 131 0.07 3.53 25.90
C ALA A 131 1.51 3.92 26.27
N ASN A 132 1.92 3.71 27.54
CA ASN A 132 3.31 3.86 27.95
C ASN A 132 4.18 2.78 27.28
N ILE A 133 5.05 3.20 26.37
CA ILE A 133 5.85 2.30 25.54
C ILE A 133 7.02 1.75 26.37
N ILE A 134 7.17 0.42 26.36
CA ILE A 134 8.33 -0.25 26.96
C ILE A 134 9.43 -0.27 25.90
N SER A 135 10.37 0.68 26.04
CA SER A 135 11.58 0.76 25.20
C SER A 135 12.77 0.21 25.96
N GLN A 136 13.64 -0.50 25.26
CA GLN A 136 14.92 -0.99 25.79
C GLN A 136 16.08 -0.11 25.33
N PRO A 137 17.04 0.20 26.21
CA PRO A 137 18.27 0.87 25.80
C PRO A 137 19.12 -0.04 24.92
N LEU A 138 19.73 0.54 23.89
CA LEU A 138 20.68 -0.15 23.04
C LEU A 138 22.03 -0.25 23.74
N LEU A 139 22.66 -1.43 23.69
CA LEU A 139 24.03 -1.62 24.18
C LEU A 139 25.03 -0.73 23.43
N VAL A 140 24.81 -0.56 22.13
CA VAL A 140 25.58 0.33 21.26
C VAL A 140 24.59 1.26 20.56
N PRO A 141 24.61 2.58 20.85
CA PRO A 141 23.76 3.54 20.18
C PRO A 141 23.98 3.54 18.66
N PHE A 142 22.90 3.66 17.90
CA PHE A 142 22.98 3.77 16.45
C PHE A 142 23.12 5.24 16.04
N THR A 143 24.10 5.57 15.21
CA THR A 143 24.33 6.94 14.74
C THR A 143 23.94 7.09 13.28
N ILE A 144 23.13 8.11 12.98
CA ILE A 144 22.73 8.48 11.62
C ILE A 144 23.35 9.83 11.31
N LYS A 145 24.17 9.88 10.27
CA LYS A 145 24.62 11.12 9.67
C LYS A 145 23.78 11.38 8.41
N PRO A 146 22.73 12.22 8.49
CA PRO A 146 21.85 12.47 7.37
C PRO A 146 22.49 13.37 6.31
N ASN A 147 22.08 13.18 5.06
CA ASN A 147 22.21 14.19 4.00
C ASN A 147 21.13 15.29 4.17
N PRO A 148 21.16 16.39 3.40
CA PRO A 148 20.20 17.49 3.55
C PRO A 148 18.72 17.10 3.42
N LEU A 149 18.41 16.10 2.58
CA LEU A 149 17.05 15.60 2.42
C LEU A 149 16.64 14.73 3.62
N GLU A 150 17.51 13.81 4.05
CA GLU A 150 17.32 13.00 5.25
C GLU A 150 17.13 13.87 6.51
N GLU A 151 17.86 14.99 6.62
CA GLU A 151 17.74 15.95 7.72
C GLU A 151 16.34 16.57 7.79
N GLN A 152 15.80 17.01 6.65
CA GLN A 152 14.45 17.57 6.57
C GLN A 152 13.39 16.53 6.97
N THR A 153 13.54 15.29 6.48
CA THR A 153 12.66 14.18 6.85
C THR A 153 12.74 13.88 8.35
N LEU A 154 13.95 13.77 8.90
CA LEU A 154 14.17 13.49 10.33
C LEU A 154 13.57 14.59 11.21
N PHE A 155 13.80 15.87 10.86
CA PHE A 155 13.21 17.01 11.57
C PHE A 155 11.68 16.91 11.61
N LYS A 156 11.04 16.56 10.48
CA LYS A 156 9.58 16.44 10.37
C LYS A 156 9.01 15.27 11.18
N ILE A 157 9.69 14.12 11.19
CA ILE A 157 9.18 12.93 11.89
C ILE A 157 9.52 12.92 13.38
N MET A 158 10.51 13.71 13.82
CA MET A 158 11.01 13.71 15.21
C MET A 158 9.92 13.75 16.28
N PRO A 159 8.86 14.59 16.14
CA PRO A 159 7.78 14.63 17.13
C PRO A 159 6.99 13.32 17.26
N TYR A 160 7.01 12.48 16.21
CA TYR A 160 6.24 11.23 16.13
C TYR A 160 7.09 10.00 16.45
N VAL A 161 8.41 10.06 16.30
CA VAL A 161 9.34 8.96 16.56
C VAL A 161 9.23 8.45 18.00
N LYS A 162 9.02 9.37 18.96
CA LYS A 162 8.78 9.02 20.37
C LYS A 162 7.50 8.19 20.57
N ASN A 163 6.46 8.40 19.77
CA ASN A 163 5.21 7.61 19.82
C ASN A 163 5.41 6.18 19.29
N LEU A 164 6.55 5.89 18.67
CA LEU A 164 6.96 4.53 18.34
C LEU A 164 7.86 3.91 19.41
N GLY A 165 8.15 4.61 20.51
CA GLY A 165 9.09 4.18 21.54
C GLY A 165 10.55 4.29 21.12
N ILE A 166 10.85 4.95 20.01
CA ILE A 166 12.21 5.20 19.58
C ILE A 166 12.67 6.50 20.26
N VAL A 167 13.78 6.43 20.99
CA VAL A 167 14.44 7.58 21.59
C VAL A 167 15.64 7.94 20.72
N MET A 168 15.54 9.10 20.08
CA MET A 168 16.53 9.64 19.16
C MET A 168 16.78 11.11 19.50
N GLU A 169 18.03 11.51 19.53
CA GLU A 169 18.44 12.89 19.80
C GLU A 169 19.44 13.39 18.76
N LYS A 170 19.38 14.69 18.46
CA LYS A 170 20.37 15.34 17.59
C LYS A 170 21.61 15.71 18.42
N SER A 171 22.76 15.20 18.01
CA SER A 171 24.08 15.52 18.56
C SER A 171 24.70 16.74 17.85
N TYR A 172 25.80 17.26 18.40
CA TYR A 172 26.46 18.52 18.01
C TYR A 172 26.99 18.55 16.55
N ASN A 173 27.32 17.39 15.95
CA ASN A 173 27.87 17.29 14.60
C ASN A 173 26.83 16.92 13.53
N ASP A 174 25.61 17.47 13.60
CA ASP A 174 24.49 17.11 12.71
C ASP A 174 24.31 15.60 12.57
N THR A 175 24.46 14.89 13.69
CA THR A 175 24.35 13.44 13.75
C THR A 175 23.25 13.08 14.72
N TYR A 176 22.33 12.20 14.32
CA TYR A 176 21.29 11.69 15.19
C TYR A 176 21.77 10.43 15.88
N VAL A 177 21.48 10.31 17.18
CA VAL A 177 21.85 9.15 18.00
C VAL A 177 20.58 8.49 18.50
N VAL A 178 20.36 7.24 18.13
CA VAL A 178 19.29 6.38 18.65
C VAL A 178 19.82 5.63 19.86
N THR A 179 19.19 5.83 21.01
CA THR A 179 19.63 5.27 22.30
C THR A 179 18.68 4.20 22.83
N MET A 180 17.39 4.27 22.48
CA MET A 180 16.39 3.29 22.92
C MET A 180 15.39 2.98 21.82
N VAL A 181 14.93 1.73 21.78
CA VAL A 181 13.95 1.23 20.81
C VAL A 181 13.04 0.20 21.48
N PRO A 182 11.79 -0.03 21.03
CA PRO A 182 11.00 -1.18 21.45
C PRO A 182 11.69 -2.50 21.08
N VAL A 183 11.38 -3.57 21.81
CA VAL A 183 11.90 -4.92 21.53
C VAL A 183 11.59 -5.34 20.09
N GLU A 184 10.39 -5.00 19.63
CA GLU A 184 9.89 -5.24 18.28
C GLU A 184 10.74 -4.60 17.17
N LEU A 185 11.45 -3.51 17.46
CA LEU A 185 12.23 -2.73 16.50
C LEU A 185 13.74 -2.92 16.68
N MET A 186 14.17 -3.84 17.55
CA MET A 186 15.58 -4.03 17.91
C MET A 186 16.47 -4.35 16.70
N ASP A 187 15.95 -5.14 15.77
CA ASP A 187 16.69 -5.60 14.59
C ASP A 187 16.44 -4.71 13.35
N MET A 188 15.80 -3.55 13.52
CA MET A 188 15.51 -2.66 12.41
C MET A 188 16.79 -2.10 11.78
N ASP A 189 16.85 -2.13 10.44
CA ASP A 189 17.84 -1.35 9.69
C ASP A 189 17.45 0.14 9.67
N PHE A 190 17.92 0.88 10.68
CA PHE A 190 17.59 2.30 10.86
C PHE A 190 18.05 3.18 9.70
N LYS A 191 19.18 2.87 9.05
CA LYS A 191 19.65 3.66 7.91
C LYS A 191 18.68 3.50 6.74
N LYS A 192 18.31 2.25 6.40
CA LYS A 192 17.32 2.02 5.35
C LYS A 192 15.94 2.56 5.71
N PHE A 193 15.55 2.51 6.98
CA PHE A 193 14.29 3.09 7.44
C PHE A 193 14.24 4.60 7.17
N VAL A 194 15.29 5.35 7.53
CA VAL A 194 15.37 6.78 7.25
C VAL A 194 15.39 7.03 5.74
N ASP A 195 16.18 6.27 5.00
CA ASP A 195 16.29 6.40 3.54
C ASP A 195 14.94 6.14 2.84
N ASP A 196 14.22 5.08 3.23
CA ASP A 196 12.86 4.78 2.74
C ASP A 196 11.85 5.89 3.09
N LEU A 197 12.02 6.57 4.22
CA LEU A 197 11.15 7.69 4.62
C LEU A 197 11.42 8.96 3.81
N THR A 198 12.65 9.17 3.32
CA THR A 198 12.94 10.32 2.44
C THR A 198 12.22 10.22 1.09
N GLN A 199 11.93 8.99 0.65
CA GLN A 199 11.19 8.71 -0.57
C GLN A 199 9.67 8.85 -0.38
N GLU A 200 9.19 8.88 0.87
CA GLU A 200 7.79 9.11 1.17
C GLU A 200 7.46 10.60 1.04
N ASN A 201 6.39 10.90 0.32
CA ASN A 201 5.88 12.26 0.25
C ASN A 201 5.09 12.60 1.52
N LEU A 202 5.82 12.87 2.60
CA LEU A 202 5.24 13.26 3.89
C LEU A 202 4.53 14.62 3.81
N GLU A 203 4.76 15.45 2.79
CA GLU A 203 4.03 16.71 2.58
C GLU A 203 2.56 16.49 2.25
N LYS A 204 2.22 15.35 1.66
CA LYS A 204 0.83 14.94 1.42
C LYS A 204 0.13 14.38 2.66
N CYS A 205 0.82 14.29 3.79
CA CYS A 205 0.21 13.87 5.05
C CYS A 205 -0.38 15.10 5.76
N ASP A 206 -1.68 15.30 5.59
CA ASP A 206 -2.39 16.46 6.14
C ASP A 206 -2.60 16.38 7.66
N THR A 207 -2.40 15.19 8.26
CA THR A 207 -2.66 14.96 9.68
C THR A 207 -1.51 14.26 10.40
N PRO A 208 -1.30 14.56 11.70
CA PRO A 208 -0.38 13.82 12.58
C PRO A 208 -0.57 12.30 12.55
N THR A 209 -1.82 11.83 12.45
CA THR A 209 -2.16 10.41 12.43
C THR A 209 -1.69 9.75 11.14
N MET A 210 -1.82 10.40 9.98
CA MET A 210 -1.30 9.87 8.71
C MET A 210 0.22 9.72 8.72
N ILE A 211 0.94 10.68 9.31
CA ILE A 211 2.39 10.60 9.47
C ILE A 211 2.76 9.41 10.36
N LEU A 212 2.06 9.25 11.49
CA LEU A 212 2.30 8.15 12.42
C LEU A 212 2.03 6.79 11.77
N GLU A 213 0.91 6.63 11.04
CA GLU A 213 0.59 5.39 10.33
C GLU A 213 1.66 5.02 9.31
N LYS A 214 2.14 6.00 8.52
CA LYS A 214 3.24 5.82 7.57
C LYS A 214 4.52 5.39 8.28
N LEU A 215 4.85 6.05 9.39
CA LEU A 215 6.03 5.74 10.18
C LEU A 215 5.95 4.30 10.75
N MET A 216 4.79 3.90 11.27
CA MET A 216 4.55 2.54 11.75
C MET A 216 4.67 1.49 10.64
N GLN A 217 4.07 1.73 9.47
CA GLN A 217 4.17 0.81 8.33
C GLN A 217 5.63 0.59 7.91
N LYS A 218 6.41 1.67 7.81
CA LYS A 218 7.84 1.59 7.47
C LYS A 218 8.64 0.91 8.57
N ALA A 219 8.42 1.29 9.83
CA ALA A 219 9.09 0.65 10.96
C ALA A 219 8.84 -0.87 10.97
N CYS A 220 7.59 -1.30 10.77
CA CYS A 220 7.24 -2.71 10.65
C CYS A 220 8.01 -3.37 9.50
N LYS A 221 7.99 -2.77 8.30
CA LYS A 221 8.71 -3.27 7.12
C LYS A 221 10.19 -3.52 7.41
N HIS A 222 10.87 -2.58 8.07
CA HIS A 222 12.30 -2.68 8.33
C HIS A 222 12.65 -3.56 9.53
N ALA A 223 11.68 -3.86 10.41
CA ALA A 223 11.85 -4.80 11.52
C ALA A 223 11.55 -6.26 11.15
N ILE A 224 10.82 -6.51 10.06
CA ILE A 224 10.50 -7.87 9.61
C ILE A 224 11.75 -8.58 9.04
N LYS A 225 12.10 -9.71 9.65
CA LYS A 225 13.17 -10.58 9.15
C LYS A 225 12.65 -11.50 8.04
N ALA A 226 13.40 -11.60 6.95
CA ALA A 226 13.14 -12.59 5.92
C ALA A 226 13.22 -14.01 6.50
N GLY A 227 12.24 -14.85 6.20
CA GLY A 227 12.17 -16.22 6.73
C GLY A 227 11.86 -16.31 8.23
N TYR A 228 11.36 -15.24 8.86
CA TYR A 228 10.93 -15.27 10.25
C TYR A 228 9.87 -16.35 10.48
N LYS A 229 10.13 -17.24 11.44
CA LYS A 229 9.17 -18.25 11.89
C LYS A 229 8.43 -17.69 13.09
N LEU A 230 7.10 -17.70 13.02
CA LEU A 230 6.28 -17.30 14.15
C LEU A 230 6.54 -18.24 15.34
N SER A 231 6.76 -17.64 16.51
CA SER A 231 6.81 -18.36 17.77
C SER A 231 5.45 -18.95 18.11
N LYS A 232 5.42 -19.95 19.00
CA LYS A 232 4.16 -20.58 19.45
C LYS A 232 3.17 -19.55 20.02
N THR A 233 3.67 -18.59 20.80
CA THR A 233 2.85 -17.52 21.37
C THR A 233 2.27 -16.59 20.30
N GLU A 234 3.06 -16.22 19.28
CA GLU A 234 2.56 -15.44 18.14
C GLU A 234 1.53 -16.22 17.32
N ILE A 235 1.74 -17.53 17.14
CA ILE A 235 0.78 -18.42 16.51
C ILE A 235 -0.53 -18.47 17.30
N ASP A 236 -0.49 -18.58 18.63
CA ASP A 236 -1.69 -18.62 19.47
C ASP A 236 -2.46 -17.29 19.38
N VAL A 237 -1.76 -16.15 19.44
CA VAL A 237 -2.34 -14.81 19.27
C VAL A 237 -2.95 -14.65 17.87
N LEU A 238 -2.24 -15.08 16.83
CA LEU A 238 -2.71 -15.04 15.46
C LEU A 238 -3.96 -15.90 15.26
N THR A 239 -3.95 -17.11 15.82
CA THR A 239 -5.06 -18.07 15.74
C THR A 239 -6.30 -17.50 16.42
N LYS A 240 -6.13 -16.86 17.58
CA LYS A 240 -7.22 -16.16 18.27
C LYS A 240 -7.78 -15.02 17.41
N LYS A 241 -6.91 -14.17 16.86
CA LYS A 241 -7.32 -13.07 15.95
C LYS A 241 -8.02 -13.57 14.69
N LEU A 242 -7.54 -14.66 14.10
CA LEU A 242 -8.15 -15.28 12.92
C LEU A 242 -9.49 -15.94 13.25
N ASN A 243 -9.65 -16.49 14.45
CA ASN A 243 -10.96 -16.95 14.92
C ASN A 243 -11.95 -15.77 14.95
N ASP A 244 -11.51 -14.59 15.42
CA ASP A 244 -12.37 -13.40 15.52
C ASP A 244 -12.64 -12.71 14.17
N ASN A 245 -11.63 -12.63 13.29
CA ASN A 245 -11.73 -11.95 12.00
C ASN A 245 -10.82 -12.61 10.93
N LEU A 246 -11.43 -13.32 9.99
CA LEU A 246 -10.73 -13.97 8.88
C LEU A 246 -10.33 -13.05 7.73
N GLY A 247 -10.85 -11.82 7.69
CA GLY A 247 -10.47 -10.81 6.70
C GLY A 247 -9.33 -9.91 7.15
N LEU A 248 -8.51 -10.37 8.10
CA LEU A 248 -7.30 -9.68 8.50
C LEU A 248 -6.39 -9.48 7.29
N LYS A 249 -5.91 -8.25 7.16
CA LYS A 249 -4.93 -7.86 6.15
C LYS A 249 -3.69 -7.33 6.82
N CYS A 250 -2.54 -7.56 6.22
CA CYS A 250 -1.33 -6.86 6.60
C CYS A 250 -1.50 -5.34 6.38
N PRO A 251 -0.64 -4.49 6.95
CA PRO A 251 -0.71 -3.04 6.77
C PRO A 251 -0.65 -2.59 5.31
N HIS A 252 -0.09 -3.43 4.43
CA HIS A 252 0.01 -3.21 2.99
C HIS A 252 -1.17 -3.78 2.19
N GLY A 253 -2.18 -4.35 2.86
CA GLY A 253 -3.42 -4.82 2.25
C GLY A 253 -3.45 -6.28 1.80
N ARG A 254 -2.35 -7.04 1.93
CA ARG A 254 -2.33 -8.48 1.62
C ARG A 254 -3.16 -9.27 2.64
N PRO A 255 -3.97 -10.25 2.23
CA PRO A 255 -4.73 -11.08 3.16
C PRO A 255 -3.76 -11.89 4.03
N VAL A 256 -4.03 -11.94 5.34
CA VAL A 256 -3.24 -12.74 6.29
C VAL A 256 -3.61 -14.22 6.17
N ALA A 257 -4.88 -14.52 5.91
CA ALA A 257 -5.38 -15.87 5.74
C ALA A 257 -6.34 -15.95 4.55
N VAL A 258 -6.33 -17.11 3.90
CA VAL A 258 -7.33 -17.50 2.90
C VAL A 258 -8.12 -18.70 3.41
N LYS A 259 -9.43 -18.71 3.14
CA LYS A 259 -10.34 -19.80 3.46
C LYS A 259 -10.63 -20.59 2.20
N ILE A 260 -10.56 -21.91 2.29
CA ILE A 260 -10.95 -22.83 1.23
C ILE A 260 -11.95 -23.82 1.84
N THR A 261 -13.12 -23.92 1.23
CA THR A 261 -14.16 -24.86 1.65
C THR A 261 -13.86 -26.27 1.12
N LYS A 262 -14.31 -27.29 1.84
CA LYS A 262 -14.22 -28.69 1.42
C LYS A 262 -14.87 -28.93 0.06
N THR A 263 -15.97 -28.24 -0.22
CA THR A 263 -16.65 -28.29 -1.53
C THR A 263 -15.79 -27.73 -2.66
N GLU A 264 -15.06 -26.64 -2.45
CA GLU A 264 -14.08 -26.13 -3.42
C GLU A 264 -12.97 -27.14 -3.68
N ILE A 265 -12.40 -27.74 -2.64
CA ILE A 265 -11.40 -28.80 -2.78
C ILE A 265 -11.98 -29.97 -3.58
N TYR A 266 -13.20 -30.42 -3.27
CA TYR A 266 -13.85 -31.51 -3.97
C TYR A 266 -14.12 -31.21 -5.44
N LYS A 267 -14.43 -29.96 -5.78
CA LYS A 267 -14.56 -29.50 -7.17
C LYS A 267 -13.24 -29.58 -7.92
N TRP A 268 -12.12 -29.22 -7.29
CA TRP A 268 -10.79 -29.35 -7.92
C TRP A 268 -10.48 -30.79 -8.34
N PHE A 269 -10.97 -31.77 -7.58
CA PHE A 269 -10.86 -33.19 -7.87
C PHE A 269 -12.06 -33.77 -8.65
N LYS A 270 -12.96 -32.94 -9.17
CA LYS A 270 -14.17 -33.35 -9.92
C LYS A 270 -15.05 -34.36 -9.17
N ARG A 271 -15.07 -34.30 -7.83
CA ARG A 271 -15.92 -35.16 -6.97
C ARG A 271 -17.34 -34.63 -6.82
N ILE A 272 -17.56 -33.37 -7.15
CA ILE A 272 -18.85 -32.68 -7.19
C ILE A 272 -18.85 -31.89 -8.50
N VAL A 273 -19.94 -31.99 -9.27
CA VAL A 273 -20.17 -31.25 -10.54
C VAL A 273 -21.04 -30.03 -10.25
#